data_AF-A0A847DM89-F1
#
_entry.id   AF-A0A847DM89-F1
#
_cell.length_a   1.000
_cell.length_b   1.000
_cell.length_c   1.000
_cell.angle_alpha   90.00
_cell.angle_beta   90.00
_cell.angle_gamma   90.00
#
_symmetry.space_group_name_H-M   'P 1'
#
loop_
_entity.id
_entity.type
_entity.pdbx_description
1 polymer ?
#
loop_
_entity_poly.entity_id
_entity_poly.type
_entity_poly.pdbx_seq_one_letter_code
_entity_poly.pdbx_strand_id
1 'polypeptide(L)'
;MLNSAKTKLAIFCLALVCADTVARAQVAVAPEGKGTADDPCRITSMNNLVWLSDEVKKKNPTEGKFYKLMNDIDASATAKWNGGTGFTPIGYYKSPEDTVSFCGNFEGNGKTIKGLTINRPEQDFVGLFGLTGGDTSRVANLTIDGGLFVARNFSGCLVGETNGGSIENCVATASIKGYGKEIGGLIGCNHGGCVVTSCSATGAVSGNDVVGGLVGQNIGNSLVTRANASGTIHATEDCAGGLVGDNAARVSRSSASGSVTGFTYVGGLVGYNRRGSNIENSFATGNAKGIKLIETMVGGLVGENFGTVRQCYATGKVIGTFHFGGLVGYNTANVGGLIADSYWNKDTTGCATSADSPKTCGKTTDEMSRKATFAGWDFDKIWSLAEGDEGTTVAAPQLR
;
A
#
# COMPACT_ATOMS: atom_id res chain seq x y z
N MET A 1 64.06 -44.54 42.46
CA MET A 1 63.19 -45.70 42.72
C MET A 1 61.75 -45.21 42.75
N LEU A 2 60.89 -45.87 41.97
CA LEU A 2 59.42 -46.00 42.01
C LEU A 2 58.57 -44.80 42.50
N ASN A 3 57.47 -44.33 41.88
CA ASN A 3 56.35 -44.86 41.09
C ASN A 3 55.04 -44.40 41.81
N SER A 4 53.97 -44.23 41.03
CA SER A 4 52.58 -43.90 41.45
C SER A 4 52.25 -42.41 41.63
N ALA A 5 51.14 -41.85 41.12
CA ALA A 5 50.00 -42.46 40.43
C ALA A 5 49.29 -41.42 39.54
N LYS A 6 48.66 -41.97 38.51
CA LYS A 6 47.90 -41.33 37.43
C LYS A 6 46.66 -40.62 37.96
N THR A 7 46.35 -39.45 37.39
CA THR A 7 44.96 -39.02 37.22
C THR A 7 44.81 -38.51 35.78
N LYS A 8 44.22 -39.36 34.93
CA LYS A 8 43.86 -39.01 33.55
C LYS A 8 42.54 -38.24 33.60
N LEU A 9 42.55 -36.95 33.31
CA LEU A 9 41.36 -36.22 32.89
C LEU A 9 41.46 -36.03 31.38
N ALA A 10 40.71 -36.83 30.64
CA ALA A 10 40.59 -36.71 29.20
C ALA A 10 39.73 -35.47 28.89
N ILE A 11 40.38 -34.35 28.57
CA ILE A 11 39.70 -33.21 27.94
C ILE A 11 39.53 -33.60 26.47
N PHE A 12 38.33 -34.08 26.15
CA PHE A 12 37.82 -34.04 24.78
C PHE A 12 37.82 -32.56 24.35
N CYS A 13 38.82 -32.15 23.56
CA CYS A 13 38.68 -30.96 22.73
C CYS A 13 37.60 -31.29 21.69
N LEU A 14 36.35 -31.05 22.07
CA LEU A 14 35.29 -30.85 21.11
C LEU A 14 35.74 -29.63 20.31
N ALA A 15 36.25 -29.88 19.11
CA ALA A 15 36.30 -28.87 18.09
C ALA A 15 34.84 -28.48 17.84
N LEU A 16 34.33 -27.52 18.61
CA LEU A 16 33.36 -26.59 18.08
C LEU A 16 34.07 -26.00 16.87
N VAL A 17 33.78 -26.59 15.71
CA VAL A 17 33.62 -25.77 14.53
C VAL A 17 32.44 -24.86 14.90
N CYS A 18 32.74 -23.78 15.61
CA CYS A 18 32.01 -22.55 15.40
C CYS A 18 32.12 -22.35 13.90
N ALA A 19 31.09 -22.78 13.17
CA ALA A 19 30.78 -22.13 11.92
C ALA A 19 30.57 -20.68 12.36
N ASP A 20 31.66 -19.93 12.33
CA ASP A 20 31.63 -18.49 12.28
C ASP A 20 30.79 -18.19 11.03
N THR A 21 29.47 -18.14 11.20
CA THR A 21 28.68 -17.15 10.51
C THR A 21 29.19 -15.83 11.05
N VAL A 22 30.35 -15.40 10.55
CA VAL A 22 30.69 -14.00 10.49
C VAL A 22 29.52 -13.41 9.73
N ALA A 23 28.58 -12.82 10.47
CA ALA A 23 27.64 -11.88 9.91
C ALA A 23 28.52 -10.83 9.23
N ARG A 24 28.69 -10.97 7.91
CA ARG A 24 29.50 -10.04 7.15
C ARG A 24 28.85 -8.69 7.38
N ALA A 25 29.56 -7.80 8.07
CA ALA A 25 29.05 -6.47 8.36
C ALA A 25 28.54 -5.85 7.07
N GLN A 26 27.36 -5.25 7.13
CA GLN A 26 26.73 -4.58 6.00
C GLN A 26 27.69 -3.48 5.50
N VAL A 27 28.24 -3.62 4.28
CA VAL A 27 29.22 -2.66 3.75
C VAL A 27 28.48 -1.67 2.85
N ALA A 28 28.37 -0.42 3.30
CA ALA A 28 27.94 0.68 2.46
C ALA A 28 28.94 0.88 1.31
N VAL A 29 28.47 0.88 0.06
CA VAL A 29 29.31 1.13 -1.12
C VAL A 29 28.71 2.28 -1.91
N ALA A 30 29.46 3.39 -2.05
CA ALA A 30 29.03 4.52 -2.85
C ALA A 30 28.79 4.08 -4.31
N PRO A 31 27.65 4.43 -4.92
CA PRO A 31 27.40 4.16 -6.34
C PRO A 31 28.27 5.06 -7.23
N GLU A 32 28.57 4.58 -8.44
CA GLU A 32 29.19 5.40 -9.47
C GLU A 32 28.18 6.41 -10.05
N GLY A 33 28.67 7.49 -10.65
CA GLY A 33 27.86 8.57 -11.25
C GLY A 33 27.76 9.82 -10.38
N LYS A 34 27.62 10.99 -11.02
CA LYS A 34 27.61 12.31 -10.34
C LYS A 34 26.29 12.67 -9.65
N GLY A 35 25.24 11.89 -9.90
CA GLY A 35 23.89 12.13 -9.37
C GLY A 35 23.18 13.27 -10.09
N THR A 36 23.52 13.54 -11.35
CA THR A 36 22.80 14.47 -12.23
C THR A 36 21.83 13.70 -13.13
N ALA A 37 20.92 14.39 -13.82
CA ALA A 37 19.98 13.74 -14.73
C ALA A 37 20.68 12.92 -15.84
N ASP A 38 21.78 13.45 -16.40
CA ASP A 38 22.55 12.80 -17.48
C ASP A 38 23.54 11.74 -16.97
N ASP A 39 23.93 11.82 -15.70
CA ASP A 39 24.86 10.89 -15.05
C ASP A 39 24.35 10.54 -13.64
N PRO A 40 23.26 9.76 -13.55
CA PRO A 40 22.65 9.40 -12.28
C PRO A 40 23.54 8.44 -11.49
N CYS A 41 23.41 8.45 -10.18
CA CYS A 41 24.05 7.47 -9.31
C CYS A 41 23.50 6.05 -9.63
N ARG A 42 24.39 5.17 -10.10
CA ARG A 42 24.06 3.84 -10.61
C ARG A 42 23.93 2.84 -9.46
N ILE A 43 22.70 2.41 -9.18
CA ILE A 43 22.39 1.42 -8.15
C ILE A 43 22.40 0.03 -8.79
N THR A 44 23.37 -0.81 -8.41
CA THR A 44 23.53 -2.17 -8.94
C THR A 44 23.40 -3.26 -7.86
N SER A 45 23.41 -2.87 -6.58
CA SER A 45 23.42 -3.80 -5.46
C SER A 45 22.71 -3.25 -4.22
N MET A 46 22.32 -4.15 -3.30
CA MET A 46 21.81 -3.73 -1.99
C MET A 46 22.81 -2.87 -1.23
N ASN A 47 24.12 -3.10 -1.37
CA ASN A 47 25.16 -2.29 -0.71
C ASN A 47 25.16 -0.80 -1.15
N ASN A 48 24.71 -0.50 -2.38
CA ASN A 48 24.49 0.88 -2.79
C ASN A 48 23.26 1.50 -2.12
N LEU A 49 22.22 0.70 -1.89
CA LEU A 49 21.03 1.13 -1.13
C LEU A 49 21.34 1.32 0.35
N VAL A 50 22.25 0.53 0.91
CA VAL A 50 22.80 0.78 2.26
C VAL A 50 23.48 2.13 2.30
N TRP A 51 24.37 2.38 1.34
CA TRP A 51 25.05 3.67 1.27
C TRP A 51 24.05 4.82 1.15
N LEU A 52 23.00 4.67 0.33
CA LEU A 52 21.96 5.69 0.21
C LEU A 52 21.18 5.90 1.52
N SER A 53 20.87 4.82 2.27
CA SER A 53 20.26 4.92 3.60
C SER A 53 21.13 5.72 4.57
N ASP A 54 22.46 5.54 4.53
CA ASP A 54 23.39 6.30 5.37
C ASP A 54 23.58 7.73 4.88
N GLU A 55 23.57 7.97 3.57
CA GLU A 55 23.74 9.30 2.98
C GLU A 55 22.59 10.23 3.35
N VAL A 56 21.34 9.74 3.32
CA VAL A 56 20.16 10.52 3.73
C VAL A 56 20.27 11.03 5.18
N LYS A 57 20.96 10.30 6.07
CA LYS A 57 21.15 10.71 7.48
C LYS A 57 22.05 11.94 7.64
N LYS A 58 22.81 12.32 6.61
CA LYS A 58 23.68 13.50 6.62
C LYS A 58 22.93 14.82 6.40
N LYS A 59 21.61 14.84 6.61
CA LYS A 59 20.67 15.98 6.47
C LYS A 59 20.54 16.51 5.02
N ASN A 60 19.75 15.78 4.22
CA ASN A 60 19.27 16.11 2.86
C ASN A 60 20.32 16.32 1.74
N PRO A 61 21.41 15.53 1.64
CA PRO A 61 22.30 15.60 0.47
C PRO A 61 21.69 15.03 -0.82
N THR A 62 20.48 14.48 -0.76
CA THR A 62 19.82 13.82 -1.90
C THR A 62 18.92 14.76 -2.71
N GLU A 63 18.67 15.97 -2.23
CA GLU A 63 17.87 16.95 -2.97
C GLU A 63 18.52 17.30 -4.32
N GLY A 64 17.72 17.24 -5.39
CA GLY A 64 18.20 17.44 -6.76
C GLY A 64 19.13 16.35 -7.29
N LYS A 65 19.34 15.25 -6.55
CA LYS A 65 20.16 14.11 -6.99
C LYS A 65 19.34 13.02 -7.65
N PHE A 66 19.93 12.38 -8.65
CA PHE A 66 19.32 11.33 -9.44
C PHE A 66 19.99 9.98 -9.16
N TYR A 67 19.16 8.96 -8.96
CA TYR A 67 19.55 7.58 -8.70
C TYR A 67 18.84 6.69 -9.70
N LYS A 68 19.52 5.67 -10.24
CA LYS A 68 18.92 4.76 -11.22
C LYS A 68 19.31 3.32 -10.97
N LEU A 69 18.32 2.43 -10.92
CA LEU A 69 18.58 0.99 -10.92
C LEU A 69 19.07 0.53 -12.28
N MET A 70 20.16 -0.22 -12.27
CA MET A 70 20.78 -0.74 -13.50
C MET A 70 20.38 -2.19 -13.79
N ASN A 71 20.00 -2.95 -12.76
CA ASN A 71 19.63 -4.35 -12.83
C ASN A 71 18.59 -4.69 -11.77
N ASP A 72 17.93 -5.83 -11.92
CA ASP A 72 17.17 -6.42 -10.84
C ASP A 72 18.12 -6.79 -9.69
N ILE A 73 17.65 -6.66 -8.45
CA ILE A 73 18.44 -6.91 -7.25
C ILE A 73 17.79 -8.05 -6.45
N ASP A 74 18.54 -9.12 -6.23
CA ASP A 74 18.19 -10.14 -5.23
C ASP A 74 18.57 -9.61 -3.83
N ALA A 75 17.55 -9.32 -3.03
CA ALA A 75 17.66 -8.82 -1.67
C ALA A 75 17.46 -9.90 -0.60
N SER A 76 17.38 -11.18 -0.96
CA SER A 76 17.14 -12.28 -0.01
C SER A 76 18.17 -12.36 1.13
N ALA A 77 19.42 -11.95 0.86
CA ALA A 77 20.47 -11.87 1.87
C ALA A 77 20.12 -10.92 3.04
N THR A 78 19.24 -9.94 2.82
CA THR A 78 18.81 -8.98 3.84
C THR A 78 18.13 -9.66 5.02
N ALA A 79 17.57 -10.86 4.88
CA ALA A 79 16.95 -11.60 5.98
C ALA A 79 17.89 -11.85 7.17
N LYS A 80 19.21 -11.86 6.96
CA LYS A 80 20.23 -12.05 8.00
C LYS A 80 20.88 -10.75 8.44
N TRP A 81 20.52 -9.61 7.85
CA TRP A 81 21.12 -8.31 8.16
C TRP A 81 20.60 -7.78 9.48
N ASN A 82 21.43 -6.96 10.16
CA ASN A 82 21.06 -6.24 11.38
C ASN A 82 20.43 -7.14 12.46
N GLY A 83 21.05 -8.30 12.71
CA GLY A 83 20.55 -9.27 13.70
C GLY A 83 19.21 -9.90 13.34
N GLY A 84 18.84 -9.92 12.05
CA GLY A 84 17.56 -10.44 11.56
C GLY A 84 16.46 -9.38 11.43
N THR A 85 16.75 -8.11 11.74
CA THR A 85 15.80 -7.00 11.52
C THR A 85 15.74 -6.55 10.06
N GLY A 86 16.66 -7.02 9.22
CA GLY A 86 16.60 -6.77 7.78
C GLY A 86 17.30 -5.49 7.35
N PHE A 87 16.92 -4.99 6.17
CA PHE A 87 17.41 -3.71 5.64
C PHE A 87 17.00 -2.54 6.57
N THR A 88 17.83 -1.49 6.61
CA THR A 88 17.52 -0.24 7.30
C THR A 88 16.88 0.70 6.29
N PRO A 89 15.62 1.15 6.50
CA PRO A 89 14.92 2.03 5.55
C PRO A 89 15.73 3.26 5.12
N ILE A 90 15.47 3.74 3.91
CA ILE A 90 16.02 5.00 3.39
C ILE A 90 15.13 6.15 3.88
N GLY A 91 15.70 7.08 4.64
CA GLY A 91 14.92 8.05 5.41
C GLY A 91 14.38 7.44 6.70
N TYR A 92 14.38 8.23 7.77
CA TYR A 92 13.92 7.79 9.08
C TYR A 92 13.34 8.95 9.88
N TYR A 93 12.44 8.60 10.80
CA TYR A 93 11.93 9.46 11.85
C TYR A 93 12.51 8.99 13.19
N LYS A 94 13.09 9.91 13.96
CA LYS A 94 13.42 9.66 15.37
C LYS A 94 12.70 10.65 16.29
N SER A 95 12.61 11.90 15.86
CA SER A 95 11.82 12.95 16.50
C SER A 95 11.52 14.05 15.47
N PRO A 96 10.61 15.01 15.75
CA PRO A 96 10.31 16.09 14.80
C PRO A 96 11.55 16.88 14.36
N GLU A 97 12.52 17.08 15.25
CA GLU A 97 13.79 17.74 14.99
C GLU A 97 14.89 16.82 14.40
N ASP A 98 14.68 15.50 14.42
CA ASP A 98 15.57 14.47 13.89
C ASP A 98 14.79 13.54 12.94
N THR A 99 14.22 14.18 11.92
CA THR A 99 13.53 13.54 10.80
C THR A 99 14.28 13.84 9.51
N VAL A 100 14.61 12.79 8.75
CA VAL A 100 15.28 12.91 7.45
C VAL A 100 14.52 12.12 6.40
N SER A 101 14.17 12.79 5.31
CA SER A 101 13.46 12.21 4.18
C SER A 101 14.38 12.00 2.99
N PHE A 102 14.05 11.02 2.15
CA PHE A 102 14.61 10.96 0.82
C PHE A 102 13.99 12.04 -0.08
N CYS A 103 14.80 13.00 -0.53
CA CYS A 103 14.38 14.13 -1.36
C CYS A 103 14.93 14.08 -2.79
N GLY A 104 15.37 12.91 -3.25
CA GLY A 104 15.96 12.72 -4.57
C GLY A 104 14.99 12.20 -5.63
N ASN A 105 15.53 11.94 -6.82
CA ASN A 105 14.86 11.26 -7.91
C ASN A 105 15.39 9.82 -8.01
N PHE A 106 14.55 8.83 -7.69
CA PHE A 106 14.87 7.42 -7.75
C PHE A 106 14.12 6.74 -8.91
N GLU A 107 14.87 6.41 -9.95
CA GLU A 107 14.38 5.76 -11.16
C GLU A 107 14.66 4.25 -11.10
N GLY A 108 13.62 3.46 -10.84
CA GLY A 108 13.66 2.01 -10.84
C GLY A 108 13.93 1.41 -12.22
N ASN A 109 13.71 2.16 -13.31
CA ASN A 109 14.05 1.77 -14.68
C ASN A 109 13.39 0.43 -15.11
N GLY A 110 12.19 0.17 -14.58
CA GLY A 110 11.45 -1.08 -14.78
C GLY A 110 12.08 -2.29 -14.11
N LYS A 111 12.97 -2.09 -13.13
CA LYS A 111 13.68 -3.15 -12.41
C LYS A 111 12.99 -3.54 -11.12
N THR A 112 13.36 -4.73 -10.65
CA THR A 112 12.78 -5.37 -9.49
C THR A 112 13.81 -5.51 -8.36
N ILE A 113 13.40 -5.20 -7.13
CA ILE A 113 14.10 -5.61 -5.91
C ILE A 113 13.31 -6.79 -5.32
N LYS A 114 13.91 -7.98 -5.33
CA LYS A 114 13.25 -9.23 -4.97
C LYS A 114 13.65 -9.73 -3.59
N GLY A 115 12.69 -10.16 -2.79
CA GLY A 115 12.95 -10.85 -1.53
C GLY A 115 13.51 -9.93 -0.42
N LEU A 116 13.16 -8.65 -0.44
CA LEU A 116 13.60 -7.69 0.57
C LEU A 116 13.00 -8.02 1.94
N THR A 117 13.85 -8.13 2.97
CA THR A 117 13.41 -8.29 4.35
C THR A 117 13.58 -6.98 5.12
N ILE A 118 12.50 -6.50 5.73
CA ILE A 118 12.50 -5.45 6.74
C ILE A 118 11.58 -5.92 7.89
N ASN A 119 12.17 -6.48 8.94
CA ASN A 119 11.48 -7.09 10.06
C ASN A 119 11.66 -6.25 11.34
N ARG A 120 10.86 -5.19 11.46
CA ARG A 120 11.02 -4.13 12.47
C ARG A 120 9.67 -3.86 13.15
N PRO A 121 9.12 -4.83 13.91
CA PRO A 121 7.74 -4.79 14.43
C PRO A 121 7.43 -3.59 15.34
N GLU A 122 8.44 -3.00 15.97
CA GLU A 122 8.30 -1.85 16.87
C GLU A 122 8.65 -0.51 16.20
N GLN A 123 9.05 -0.52 14.92
CA GLN A 123 9.50 0.68 14.21
C GLN A 123 8.39 1.24 13.32
N ASP A 124 8.22 2.56 13.34
CA ASP A 124 7.37 3.29 12.41
C ASP A 124 8.09 3.62 11.10
N PHE A 125 7.35 4.06 10.09
CA PHE A 125 7.89 4.55 8.82
C PHE A 125 8.76 3.50 8.15
N VAL A 126 8.21 2.29 8.01
CA VAL A 126 8.91 1.17 7.40
C VAL A 126 8.48 1.02 5.95
N GLY A 127 9.49 0.92 5.09
CA GLY A 127 9.44 0.62 3.67
C GLY A 127 10.87 0.57 3.13
N LEU A 128 11.06 0.31 1.83
CA LEU A 128 12.38 0.57 1.22
C LEU A 128 12.81 2.02 1.50
N PHE A 129 11.87 2.95 1.31
CA PHE A 129 11.94 4.31 1.80
C PHE A 129 11.08 4.41 3.05
N GLY A 130 11.67 4.76 4.20
CA GLY A 130 10.88 5.06 5.39
C GLY A 130 10.13 6.36 5.22
N LEU A 131 10.83 7.39 4.76
CA LEU A 131 10.28 8.71 4.47
C LEU A 131 10.75 9.22 3.11
N THR A 132 9.83 9.77 2.35
CA THR A 132 10.12 10.55 1.13
C THR A 132 9.57 11.96 1.31
N GLY A 133 10.23 12.97 0.76
CA GLY A 133 9.74 14.34 0.89
C GLY A 133 10.38 15.33 -0.08
N GLY A 134 9.81 16.53 -0.13
CA GLY A 134 10.20 17.58 -1.06
C GLY A 134 9.43 17.52 -2.37
N ASP A 135 8.99 18.68 -2.86
CA ASP A 135 8.05 18.81 -3.98
C ASP A 135 8.57 18.23 -5.29
N THR A 136 9.88 18.10 -5.45
CA THR A 136 10.54 17.54 -6.64
C THR A 136 11.01 16.09 -6.48
N SER A 137 10.78 15.49 -5.30
CA SER A 137 11.13 14.10 -5.03
C SER A 137 10.27 13.16 -5.86
N ARG A 138 10.89 12.08 -6.34
CA ARG A 138 10.23 11.12 -7.23
C ARG A 138 10.77 9.73 -6.98
N VAL A 139 9.87 8.76 -6.83
CA VAL A 139 10.20 7.33 -6.85
C VAL A 139 9.37 6.67 -7.93
N ALA A 140 10.01 6.07 -8.93
CA ALA A 140 9.26 5.57 -10.07
C ALA A 140 9.78 4.27 -10.69
N ASN A 141 8.90 3.58 -11.43
CA ASN A 141 9.20 2.43 -12.28
C ASN A 141 9.95 1.30 -11.53
N LEU A 142 9.52 1.02 -10.29
CA LEU A 142 10.17 0.08 -9.40
C LEU A 142 9.20 -1.00 -8.95
N THR A 143 9.65 -2.25 -8.97
CA THR A 143 8.91 -3.37 -8.39
C THR A 143 9.59 -3.87 -7.12
N ILE A 144 8.83 -3.99 -6.03
CA ILE A 144 9.20 -4.73 -4.82
C ILE A 144 8.53 -6.10 -4.89
N ASP A 145 9.31 -7.14 -5.22
CA ASP A 145 8.79 -8.49 -5.45
C ASP A 145 9.03 -9.43 -4.27
N GLY A 146 7.97 -9.80 -3.56
CA GLY A 146 8.04 -10.67 -2.40
C GLY A 146 8.94 -10.13 -1.28
N GLY A 147 9.31 -11.01 -0.34
CA GLY A 147 10.07 -10.63 0.86
C GLY A 147 9.19 -10.58 2.11
N LEU A 148 9.73 -10.02 3.19
CA LEU A 148 9.09 -9.96 4.51
C LEU A 148 9.09 -8.52 5.02
N PHE A 149 7.90 -7.96 5.22
CA PHE A 149 7.72 -6.63 5.81
C PHE A 149 6.92 -6.76 7.11
N VAL A 150 7.55 -6.34 8.20
CA VAL A 150 6.94 -6.29 9.54
C VAL A 150 7.24 -4.94 10.17
N ALA A 151 6.23 -4.23 10.63
CA ALA A 151 6.34 -2.82 11.05
C ALA A 151 5.33 -2.43 12.14
N ARG A 152 5.43 -1.21 12.66
CA ARG A 152 4.50 -0.63 13.63
C ARG A 152 3.48 0.31 12.98
N ASN A 153 3.76 1.61 12.83
CA ASN A 153 2.86 2.59 12.20
C ASN A 153 3.40 3.14 10.88
N PHE A 154 2.53 3.77 10.08
CA PHE A 154 2.90 4.56 8.88
C PHE A 154 3.80 3.76 7.93
N SER A 155 3.40 2.55 7.56
CA SER A 155 4.29 1.61 6.90
C SER A 155 3.70 0.98 5.65
N GLY A 156 4.54 0.81 4.64
CA GLY A 156 4.21 0.14 3.39
C GLY A 156 5.45 -0.47 2.73
N CYS A 157 5.27 -1.42 1.81
CA CYS A 157 6.40 -2.16 1.25
C CYS A 157 7.41 -1.25 0.51
N LEU A 158 6.94 -0.16 -0.11
CA LEU A 158 7.80 0.79 -0.79
C LEU A 158 8.09 2.02 0.05
N VAL A 159 7.04 2.70 0.54
CA VAL A 159 7.16 3.95 1.30
C VAL A 159 6.44 3.85 2.64
N GLY A 160 7.07 4.28 3.73
CA GLY A 160 6.37 4.50 5.00
C GLY A 160 5.44 5.71 4.89
N GLU A 161 6.02 6.91 4.80
CA GLU A 161 5.28 8.16 4.61
C GLU A 161 5.90 9.04 3.51
N THR A 162 5.02 9.80 2.84
CA THR A 162 5.38 10.82 1.84
C THR A 162 5.11 12.21 2.38
N ASN A 163 5.94 13.19 2.00
CA ASN A 163 5.72 14.60 2.29
C ASN A 163 6.04 15.44 1.04
N GLY A 164 5.13 15.35 0.06
CA GLY A 164 5.29 15.94 -1.27
C GLY A 164 5.88 14.99 -2.30
N GLY A 165 6.13 15.49 -3.51
CA GLY A 165 6.71 14.73 -4.61
C GLY A 165 5.73 13.77 -5.30
N SER A 166 6.25 12.69 -5.87
CA SER A 166 5.48 11.71 -6.64
C SER A 166 5.97 10.28 -6.48
N ILE A 167 5.02 9.33 -6.48
CA ILE A 167 5.28 7.89 -6.54
C ILE A 167 4.58 7.36 -7.80
N GLU A 168 5.36 6.89 -8.78
CA GLU A 168 4.87 6.66 -10.14
C GLU A 168 5.19 5.26 -10.66
N ASN A 169 4.20 4.54 -11.20
CA ASN A 169 4.44 3.24 -11.84
C ASN A 169 5.23 2.25 -10.95
N CYS A 170 4.88 2.21 -9.67
CA CYS A 170 5.50 1.35 -8.68
C CYS A 170 4.59 0.19 -8.30
N VAL A 171 5.19 -0.98 -8.07
CA VAL A 171 4.48 -2.23 -7.80
C VAL A 171 5.00 -2.89 -6.53
N ALA A 172 4.11 -3.32 -5.65
CA ALA A 172 4.45 -4.18 -4.50
C ALA A 172 3.67 -5.49 -4.54
N THR A 173 4.38 -6.61 -4.68
CA THR A 173 3.79 -7.96 -4.55
C THR A 173 4.01 -8.56 -3.15
N ALA A 174 4.88 -7.94 -2.36
CA ALA A 174 5.23 -8.37 -1.00
C ALA A 174 4.08 -8.15 -0.02
N SER A 175 3.93 -9.07 0.94
CA SER A 175 2.99 -8.92 2.05
C SER A 175 3.60 -8.08 3.17
N ILE A 176 2.76 -7.31 3.87
CA ILE A 176 3.14 -6.53 5.04
C ILE A 176 2.25 -6.87 6.25
N LYS A 177 2.87 -6.97 7.42
CA LYS A 177 2.21 -7.05 8.71
C LYS A 177 2.57 -5.84 9.58
N GLY A 178 1.60 -4.97 9.83
CA GLY A 178 1.72 -3.88 10.79
C GLY A 178 1.11 -4.24 12.15
N TYR A 179 1.67 -3.69 13.22
CA TYR A 179 1.16 -3.81 14.59
C TYR A 179 0.53 -2.52 15.14
N GLY A 180 0.50 -1.47 14.33
CA GLY A 180 -0.06 -0.17 14.67
C GLY A 180 -1.08 0.33 13.64
N LYS A 181 -0.99 1.61 13.34
CA LYS A 181 -1.90 2.36 12.48
C LYS A 181 -1.28 2.62 11.11
N GLU A 182 -2.15 2.81 10.12
CA GLU A 182 -1.80 3.33 8.79
C GLU A 182 -0.83 2.42 8.04
N ILE A 183 -1.33 1.24 7.72
CA ILE A 183 -0.61 0.20 7.00
C ILE A 183 -1.15 0.14 5.58
N GLY A 184 -0.27 0.35 4.60
CA GLY A 184 -0.60 0.19 3.18
C GLY A 184 0.24 -0.89 2.53
N GLY A 185 -0.30 -1.58 1.52
CA GLY A 185 0.49 -2.55 0.76
C GLY A 185 1.69 -1.93 0.03
N LEU A 186 1.58 -0.66 -0.40
CA LEU A 186 2.67 0.07 -1.04
C LEU A 186 3.15 1.26 -0.18
N ILE A 187 2.21 2.05 0.34
CA ILE A 187 2.48 3.31 1.07
C ILE A 187 1.72 3.33 2.39
N GLY A 188 2.38 3.57 3.51
CA GLY A 188 1.69 3.76 4.80
C GLY A 188 0.79 5.00 4.81
N CYS A 189 1.41 6.18 4.67
CA CYS A 189 0.71 7.47 4.62
C CYS A 189 1.11 8.32 3.40
N ASN A 190 0.09 8.75 2.65
CA ASN A 190 0.23 9.69 1.54
C ASN A 190 -0.10 11.12 2.00
N HIS A 191 0.90 11.99 2.11
CA HIS A 191 0.80 13.33 2.68
C HIS A 191 1.63 14.36 1.89
N GLY A 192 1.52 15.63 2.26
CA GLY A 192 2.32 16.73 1.72
C GLY A 192 1.98 17.10 0.27
N GLY A 193 0.83 16.64 -0.26
CA GLY A 193 0.47 16.89 -1.66
C GLY A 193 1.09 15.89 -2.63
N CYS A 194 1.61 14.76 -2.14
CA CYS A 194 2.19 13.73 -2.98
C CYS A 194 1.15 13.14 -3.96
N VAL A 195 1.60 12.91 -5.20
CA VAL A 195 0.82 12.25 -6.24
C VAL A 195 1.27 10.81 -6.39
N VAL A 196 0.39 9.88 -6.03
CA VAL A 196 0.57 8.44 -6.23
C VAL A 196 -0.17 8.05 -7.51
N THR A 197 0.56 7.67 -8.56
CA THR A 197 -0.06 7.36 -9.85
C THR A 197 0.45 6.11 -10.54
N SER A 198 -0.47 5.38 -11.17
CA SER A 198 -0.14 4.15 -11.92
C SER A 198 0.51 3.07 -11.05
N CYS A 199 0.20 3.07 -9.76
CA CYS A 199 0.80 2.18 -8.77
C CYS A 199 -0.10 1.00 -8.44
N SER A 200 0.49 -0.14 -8.10
CA SER A 200 -0.26 -1.32 -7.70
C SER A 200 0.30 -2.09 -6.51
N ALA A 201 -0.60 -2.75 -5.77
CA ALA A 201 -0.24 -3.63 -4.66
C ALA A 201 -1.06 -4.92 -4.70
N THR A 202 -0.37 -6.06 -4.68
CA THR A 202 -1.00 -7.40 -4.76
C THR A 202 -0.71 -8.29 -3.56
N GLY A 203 0.24 -7.91 -2.70
CA GLY A 203 0.56 -8.63 -1.48
C GLY A 203 -0.50 -8.46 -0.40
N ALA A 204 -0.64 -9.46 0.48
CA ALA A 204 -1.56 -9.38 1.61
C ALA A 204 -1.14 -8.28 2.62
N VAL A 205 -2.13 -7.58 3.17
CA VAL A 205 -1.93 -6.49 4.13
C VAL A 205 -2.68 -6.82 5.41
N SER A 206 -1.97 -6.92 6.52
CA SER A 206 -2.56 -7.09 7.84
C SER A 206 -2.13 -5.94 8.75
N GLY A 207 -3.06 -5.36 9.49
CA GLY A 207 -2.78 -4.31 10.47
C GLY A 207 -3.89 -4.22 11.52
N ASN A 208 -3.71 -3.35 12.51
CA ASN A 208 -4.69 -3.22 13.59
C ASN A 208 -5.75 -2.17 13.25
N ASP A 209 -5.34 -0.91 13.10
CA ASP A 209 -6.26 0.24 13.09
C ASP A 209 -6.69 0.63 11.67
N VAL A 210 -5.86 1.40 10.95
CA VAL A 210 -6.12 1.85 9.58
C VAL A 210 -5.32 1.02 8.59
N VAL A 211 -6.01 0.25 7.74
CA VAL A 211 -5.37 -0.65 6.77
C VAL A 211 -5.94 -0.42 5.37
N GLY A 212 -5.06 -0.18 4.40
CA GLY A 212 -5.40 -0.05 2.99
C GLY A 212 -4.61 -1.01 2.11
N GLY A 213 -5.21 -1.52 1.04
CA GLY A 213 -4.50 -2.43 0.13
C GLY A 213 -3.35 -1.77 -0.63
N LEU A 214 -3.46 -0.50 -0.98
CA LEU A 214 -2.37 0.28 -1.57
C LEU A 214 -1.81 1.31 -0.59
N VAL A 215 -2.70 2.13 -0.02
CA VAL A 215 -2.35 3.26 0.85
C VAL A 215 -3.08 3.14 2.18
N GLY A 216 -2.39 3.17 3.32
CA GLY A 216 -3.05 3.17 4.63
C GLY A 216 -3.91 4.42 4.81
N GLN A 217 -3.28 5.59 4.81
CA GLN A 217 -3.96 6.89 4.93
C GLN A 217 -3.63 7.82 3.74
N ASN A 218 -4.64 8.50 3.20
CA ASN A 218 -4.45 9.52 2.16
C ASN A 218 -4.98 10.87 2.64
N ILE A 219 -4.08 11.82 2.90
CA ILE A 219 -4.41 13.07 3.61
C ILE A 219 -3.79 14.31 2.95
N GLY A 220 -4.21 15.49 3.41
CA GLY A 220 -3.75 16.77 2.86
C GLY A 220 -4.26 16.99 1.43
N ASN A 221 -3.47 17.68 0.61
CA ASN A 221 -3.80 17.93 -0.80
C ASN A 221 -3.37 16.79 -1.73
N SER A 222 -3.15 15.59 -1.20
CA SER A 222 -2.56 14.45 -1.91
C SER A 222 -3.55 13.76 -2.84
N LEU A 223 -3.03 12.99 -3.80
CA LEU A 223 -3.82 12.33 -4.83
C LEU A 223 -3.38 10.87 -5.01
N VAL A 224 -4.35 9.95 -4.97
CA VAL A 224 -4.18 8.57 -5.45
C VAL A 224 -4.95 8.41 -6.76
N THR A 225 -4.26 8.10 -7.86
CA THR A 225 -4.92 7.99 -9.16
C THR A 225 -4.36 6.93 -10.11
N ARG A 226 -5.21 6.30 -10.93
CA ARG A 226 -4.81 5.19 -11.81
C ARG A 226 -4.16 4.06 -11.03
N ALA A 227 -4.68 3.77 -9.84
CA ALA A 227 -4.04 2.85 -8.92
C ALA A 227 -4.93 1.63 -8.64
N ASN A 228 -4.32 0.47 -8.43
CA ASN A 228 -5.07 -0.77 -8.22
C ASN A 228 -4.51 -1.63 -7.10
N ALA A 229 -5.39 -2.22 -6.30
CA ALA A 229 -5.01 -3.14 -5.23
C ALA A 229 -5.78 -4.46 -5.32
N SER A 230 -5.07 -5.58 -5.22
CA SER A 230 -5.67 -6.93 -5.28
C SER A 230 -5.28 -7.83 -4.10
N GLY A 231 -4.46 -7.33 -3.18
CA GLY A 231 -4.07 -8.05 -1.97
C GLY A 231 -5.23 -8.25 -1.00
N THR A 232 -5.23 -9.36 -0.26
CA THR A 232 -6.21 -9.58 0.81
C THR A 232 -5.93 -8.67 2.01
N ILE A 233 -6.97 -8.04 2.55
CA ILE A 233 -6.86 -7.06 3.64
C ILE A 233 -7.46 -7.62 4.92
N HIS A 234 -6.73 -7.49 6.03
CA HIS A 234 -7.20 -7.83 7.36
C HIS A 234 -6.89 -6.70 8.36
N ALA A 235 -7.93 -6.00 8.82
CA ALA A 235 -7.85 -5.03 9.91
C ALA A 235 -8.61 -5.53 11.14
N THR A 236 -8.04 -5.36 12.34
CA THR A 236 -8.62 -5.91 13.57
C THR A 236 -9.31 -4.89 14.47
N GLU A 237 -9.21 -3.58 14.20
CA GLU A 237 -9.72 -2.52 15.09
C GLU A 237 -10.62 -1.47 14.43
N ASP A 238 -10.21 -0.75 13.37
CA ASP A 238 -11.03 0.38 12.88
C ASP A 238 -11.35 0.34 11.38
N CYS A 239 -10.45 0.87 10.54
CA CYS A 239 -10.67 1.12 9.13
C CYS A 239 -10.02 0.05 8.25
N ALA A 240 -10.78 -0.54 7.33
CA ALA A 240 -10.26 -1.39 6.28
C ALA A 240 -10.78 -0.95 4.90
N GLY A 241 -9.87 -0.64 3.99
CA GLY A 241 -10.18 -0.32 2.60
C GLY A 241 -9.39 -1.17 1.61
N GLY A 242 -10.04 -1.65 0.57
CA GLY A 242 -9.35 -2.45 -0.45
C GLY A 242 -8.26 -1.68 -1.18
N LEU A 243 -8.38 -0.35 -1.34
CA LEU A 243 -7.35 0.52 -1.89
C LEU A 243 -6.78 1.47 -0.83
N VAL A 244 -7.65 2.24 -0.15
CA VAL A 244 -7.27 3.24 0.85
C VAL A 244 -8.00 2.98 2.17
N GLY A 245 -7.28 2.88 3.29
CA GLY A 245 -7.91 2.67 4.61
C GLY A 245 -8.77 3.88 5.03
N ASP A 246 -8.12 5.03 5.16
CA ASP A 246 -8.74 6.31 5.53
C ASP A 246 -8.36 7.40 4.52
N ASN A 247 -9.37 8.04 3.93
CA ASN A 247 -9.23 9.04 2.88
C ASN A 247 -9.74 10.40 3.36
N ALA A 248 -8.82 11.36 3.52
CA ALA A 248 -9.09 12.77 3.74
C ALA A 248 -8.69 13.65 2.54
N ALA A 249 -8.38 13.04 1.39
CA ALA A 249 -7.92 13.73 0.19
C ALA A 249 -8.63 13.19 -1.08
N ARG A 250 -7.91 13.06 -2.20
CA ARG A 250 -8.51 12.68 -3.49
C ARG A 250 -8.12 11.26 -3.90
N VAL A 251 -9.12 10.49 -4.32
CA VAL A 251 -8.97 9.19 -4.99
C VAL A 251 -9.69 9.27 -6.33
N SER A 252 -9.01 8.92 -7.43
CA SER A 252 -9.63 8.99 -8.75
C SER A 252 -9.13 7.93 -9.72
N ARG A 253 -10.00 7.36 -10.57
CA ARG A 253 -9.57 6.38 -11.59
C ARG A 253 -8.84 5.20 -10.98
N SER A 254 -9.34 4.66 -9.87
CA SER A 254 -8.65 3.60 -9.13
C SER A 254 -9.58 2.43 -8.84
N SER A 255 -9.00 1.26 -8.55
CA SER A 255 -9.79 0.05 -8.32
C SER A 255 -9.23 -0.83 -7.20
N ALA A 256 -10.12 -1.64 -6.62
CA ALA A 256 -9.74 -2.68 -5.66
C ALA A 256 -10.48 -3.99 -5.92
N SER A 257 -9.74 -5.10 -5.95
CA SER A 257 -10.28 -6.44 -6.18
C SER A 257 -9.97 -7.43 -5.06
N GLY A 258 -9.09 -7.06 -4.13
CA GLY A 258 -8.75 -7.87 -2.96
C GLY A 258 -9.90 -7.99 -1.96
N SER A 259 -10.04 -9.15 -1.32
CA SER A 259 -11.04 -9.33 -0.26
C SER A 259 -10.65 -8.54 0.99
N VAL A 260 -11.61 -7.81 1.56
CA VAL A 260 -11.44 -6.96 2.75
C VAL A 260 -12.18 -7.56 3.93
N THR A 261 -11.47 -7.83 5.02
CA THR A 261 -12.02 -8.14 6.34
C THR A 261 -11.61 -7.05 7.31
N GLY A 262 -12.57 -6.33 7.89
CA GLY A 262 -12.29 -5.22 8.80
C GLY A 262 -13.26 -5.14 9.97
N PHE A 263 -12.99 -4.25 10.92
CA PHE A 263 -13.69 -4.20 12.20
C PHE A 263 -14.81 -3.15 12.24
N THR A 264 -14.53 -1.85 12.18
CA THR A 264 -15.56 -0.79 12.28
C THR A 264 -16.01 -0.28 10.91
N TYR A 265 -15.10 0.30 10.12
CA TYR A 265 -15.41 0.87 8.80
C TYR A 265 -14.77 0.01 7.72
N VAL A 266 -15.59 -0.65 6.91
CA VAL A 266 -15.11 -1.63 5.92
C VAL A 266 -15.65 -1.28 4.55
N GLY A 267 -14.75 -0.88 3.64
CA GLY A 267 -15.10 -0.59 2.26
C GLY A 267 -14.31 -1.42 1.27
N GLY A 268 -14.97 -1.88 0.21
CA GLY A 268 -14.29 -2.58 -0.87
C GLY A 268 -13.22 -1.72 -1.56
N LEU A 269 -13.36 -0.39 -1.58
CA LEU A 269 -12.35 0.55 -2.08
C LEU A 269 -11.76 1.39 -0.94
N VAL A 270 -12.61 2.08 -0.17
CA VAL A 270 -12.20 3.02 0.89
C VAL A 270 -12.89 2.68 2.20
N GLY A 271 -12.15 2.51 3.30
CA GLY A 271 -12.76 2.24 4.61
C GLY A 271 -13.55 3.46 5.11
N TYR A 272 -12.85 4.55 5.36
CA TYR A 272 -13.40 5.81 5.84
C TYR A 272 -13.13 6.96 4.86
N ASN A 273 -14.18 7.65 4.42
CA ASN A 273 -14.07 8.80 3.51
C ASN A 273 -14.46 10.08 4.24
N ARG A 274 -13.48 10.90 4.64
CA ARG A 274 -13.66 12.06 5.53
C ARG A 274 -14.37 13.24 4.87
N ARG A 275 -14.74 14.24 5.68
CA ARG A 275 -15.35 15.47 5.18
C ARG A 275 -14.39 16.20 4.24
N GLY A 276 -14.90 16.60 3.07
CA GLY A 276 -14.13 17.35 2.06
C GLY A 276 -13.26 16.49 1.14
N SER A 277 -13.21 15.17 1.36
CA SER A 277 -12.53 14.25 0.44
C SER A 277 -13.40 13.94 -0.79
N ASN A 278 -12.76 13.42 -1.85
CA ASN A 278 -13.43 13.06 -3.09
C ASN A 278 -12.95 11.69 -3.58
N ILE A 279 -13.90 10.82 -3.91
CA ILE A 279 -13.70 9.55 -4.60
C ILE A 279 -14.45 9.64 -5.92
N GLU A 280 -13.72 9.59 -7.04
CA GLU A 280 -14.32 9.70 -8.35
C GLU A 280 -13.85 8.64 -9.34
N ASN A 281 -14.71 8.24 -10.26
CA ASN A 281 -14.35 7.35 -11.36
C ASN A 281 -13.64 6.08 -10.88
N SER A 282 -14.14 5.42 -9.83
CA SER A 282 -13.40 4.34 -9.15
C SER A 282 -14.32 3.19 -8.79
N PHE A 283 -13.77 1.99 -8.61
CA PHE A 283 -14.62 0.81 -8.39
C PHE A 283 -14.02 -0.27 -7.50
N ALA A 284 -14.88 -1.07 -6.87
CA ALA A 284 -14.49 -2.21 -6.06
C ALA A 284 -15.18 -3.50 -6.51
N THR A 285 -14.41 -4.56 -6.69
CA THR A 285 -14.91 -5.91 -6.99
C THR A 285 -14.60 -6.92 -5.90
N GLY A 286 -13.72 -6.58 -4.96
CA GLY A 286 -13.38 -7.40 -3.81
C GLY A 286 -14.51 -7.46 -2.77
N ASN A 287 -14.66 -8.61 -2.10
CA ASN A 287 -15.66 -8.76 -1.06
C ASN A 287 -15.33 -7.87 0.15
N ALA A 288 -16.35 -7.32 0.81
CA ALA A 288 -16.22 -6.52 2.03
C ALA A 288 -16.94 -7.23 3.19
N LYS A 289 -16.20 -7.55 4.26
CA LYS A 289 -16.73 -8.25 5.44
C LYS A 289 -16.38 -7.49 6.73
N GLY A 290 -17.41 -7.06 7.45
CA GLY A 290 -17.31 -6.57 8.82
C GLY A 290 -17.26 -7.72 9.82
N ILE A 291 -16.39 -7.63 10.84
CA ILE A 291 -16.27 -8.64 11.92
C ILE A 291 -16.74 -8.15 13.29
N LYS A 292 -16.87 -6.84 13.50
CA LYS A 292 -17.49 -6.29 14.72
C LYS A 292 -18.98 -6.61 14.71
N LEU A 293 -19.57 -6.84 15.89
CA LEU A 293 -20.98 -7.25 16.01
C LEU A 293 -21.96 -6.07 16.10
N ILE A 294 -21.46 -4.88 16.47
CA ILE A 294 -22.25 -3.67 16.65
C ILE A 294 -21.51 -2.49 16.02
N GLU A 295 -22.25 -1.48 15.56
CA GLU A 295 -21.69 -0.22 15.01
C GLU A 295 -20.77 -0.41 13.79
N THR A 296 -20.85 -1.56 13.14
CA THR A 296 -20.06 -1.85 11.94
C THR A 296 -20.72 -1.23 10.74
N MET A 297 -19.91 -0.62 9.87
CA MET A 297 -20.34 0.04 8.65
C MET A 297 -19.61 -0.61 7.46
N VAL A 298 -20.34 -1.41 6.68
CA VAL A 298 -19.78 -2.18 5.57
C VAL A 298 -20.38 -1.72 4.25
N GLY A 299 -19.57 -1.14 3.38
CA GLY A 299 -19.99 -0.79 2.02
C GLY A 299 -19.24 -1.58 0.96
N GLY A 300 -19.92 -1.90 -0.14
CA GLY A 300 -19.27 -2.51 -1.29
C GLY A 300 -18.16 -1.62 -1.88
N LEU A 301 -18.27 -0.30 -1.77
CA LEU A 301 -17.25 0.68 -2.15
C LEU A 301 -16.67 1.41 -0.93
N VAL A 302 -17.52 2.04 -0.11
CA VAL A 302 -17.11 2.88 1.03
C VAL A 302 -17.77 2.42 2.32
N GLY A 303 -16.99 2.18 3.38
CA GLY A 303 -17.53 1.82 4.70
C GLY A 303 -18.41 2.94 5.27
N GLU A 304 -17.79 4.08 5.57
CA GLU A 304 -18.47 5.30 5.99
C GLU A 304 -18.07 6.52 5.16
N ASN A 305 -19.07 7.32 4.77
CA ASN A 305 -18.89 8.48 3.89
C ASN A 305 -19.33 9.81 4.52
N PHE A 306 -18.39 10.76 4.57
CA PHE A 306 -18.58 12.19 4.86
C PHE A 306 -18.21 13.08 3.66
N GLY A 307 -17.61 12.52 2.61
CA GLY A 307 -17.13 13.22 1.43
C GLY A 307 -17.98 13.00 0.19
N THR A 308 -17.39 13.25 -0.98
CA THR A 308 -18.04 13.01 -2.27
C THR A 308 -17.68 11.64 -2.83
N VAL A 309 -18.69 10.90 -3.31
CA VAL A 309 -18.56 9.67 -4.09
C VAL A 309 -19.28 9.88 -5.42
N ARG A 310 -18.54 9.89 -6.53
CA ARG A 310 -19.08 10.24 -7.85
C ARG A 310 -18.60 9.33 -8.97
N GLN A 311 -19.52 8.85 -9.81
CA GLN A 311 -19.17 7.95 -10.93
C GLN A 311 -18.39 6.73 -10.47
N CYS A 312 -18.85 6.09 -9.39
CA CYS A 312 -18.20 4.92 -8.81
C CYS A 312 -19.12 3.71 -8.82
N TYR A 313 -18.54 2.51 -8.72
CA TYR A 313 -19.37 1.31 -8.55
C TYR A 313 -18.77 0.19 -7.70
N ALA A 314 -19.63 -0.69 -7.19
CA ALA A 314 -19.22 -1.88 -6.45
C ALA A 314 -19.92 -3.16 -6.94
N THR A 315 -19.18 -4.27 -6.94
CA THR A 315 -19.72 -5.61 -7.30
C THR A 315 -19.34 -6.70 -6.31
N GLY A 316 -18.42 -6.47 -5.37
CA GLY A 316 -18.01 -7.47 -4.40
C GLY A 316 -19.11 -7.79 -3.38
N LYS A 317 -19.14 -9.02 -2.87
CA LYS A 317 -20.11 -9.44 -1.84
C LYS A 317 -19.93 -8.62 -0.56
N VAL A 318 -21.03 -8.13 -0.01
CA VAL A 318 -21.04 -7.36 1.25
C VAL A 318 -21.58 -8.24 2.37
N ILE A 319 -20.84 -8.33 3.47
CA ILE A 319 -21.22 -9.09 4.67
C ILE A 319 -21.05 -8.16 5.88
N GLY A 320 -22.14 -7.62 6.37
CA GLY A 320 -22.18 -6.79 7.58
C GLY A 320 -23.26 -7.26 8.56
N THR A 321 -23.12 -6.85 9.82
CA THR A 321 -24.01 -7.21 10.93
C THR A 321 -24.89 -6.05 11.40
N PHE A 322 -24.52 -4.80 11.06
CA PHE A 322 -25.20 -3.59 11.51
C PHE A 322 -25.59 -2.68 10.34
N HIS A 323 -24.78 -1.65 10.02
CA HIS A 323 -24.98 -0.83 8.83
C HIS A 323 -24.22 -1.44 7.66
N PHE A 324 -24.94 -1.83 6.61
CA PHE A 324 -24.30 -2.30 5.39
C PHE A 324 -25.10 -1.90 4.13
N GLY A 325 -24.38 -1.70 3.04
CA GLY A 325 -24.96 -1.26 1.78
C GLY A 325 -24.14 -1.69 0.58
N GLY A 326 -24.82 -1.85 -0.56
CA GLY A 326 -24.18 -2.33 -1.79
C GLY A 326 -23.09 -1.40 -2.32
N LEU A 327 -23.18 -0.09 -2.06
CA LEU A 327 -22.16 0.90 -2.41
C LEU A 327 -21.53 1.53 -1.15
N VAL A 328 -22.35 2.13 -0.29
CA VAL A 328 -21.93 2.81 0.94
C VAL A 328 -22.62 2.19 2.14
N GLY A 329 -21.86 1.88 3.19
CA GLY A 329 -22.37 1.29 4.43
C GLY A 329 -23.15 2.29 5.28
N TYR A 330 -22.55 3.43 5.57
CA TYR A 330 -23.17 4.56 6.27
C TYR A 330 -22.78 5.89 5.61
N ASN A 331 -23.73 6.81 5.48
CA ASN A 331 -23.51 8.11 4.87
C ASN A 331 -23.99 9.23 5.79
N THR A 332 -23.16 10.25 5.97
CA THR A 332 -23.50 11.41 6.78
C THR A 332 -23.83 12.60 5.88
N ALA A 333 -24.96 12.51 5.16
CA ALA A 333 -25.39 13.51 4.19
C ALA A 333 -25.48 14.93 4.77
N ASN A 334 -25.95 15.06 6.02
CA ASN A 334 -26.19 16.34 6.69
C ASN A 334 -24.91 17.19 6.90
N VAL A 335 -23.72 16.62 6.70
CA VAL A 335 -22.44 17.33 6.87
C VAL A 335 -21.53 17.25 5.63
N GLY A 336 -22.09 16.87 4.47
CA GLY A 336 -21.39 16.92 3.18
C GLY A 336 -21.20 15.58 2.46
N GLY A 337 -21.77 14.48 2.97
CA GLY A 337 -21.75 13.17 2.30
C GLY A 337 -22.59 13.14 1.02
N LEU A 338 -21.99 13.47 -0.13
CA LEU A 338 -22.64 13.47 -1.44
C LEU A 338 -22.36 12.17 -2.19
N ILE A 339 -23.40 11.50 -2.66
CA ILE A 339 -23.31 10.34 -3.54
C ILE A 339 -24.01 10.70 -4.86
N ALA A 340 -23.29 10.62 -5.98
CA ALA A 340 -23.79 11.00 -7.30
C ALA A 340 -23.35 9.99 -8.38
N ASP A 341 -24.25 9.69 -9.33
CA ASP A 341 -23.98 8.87 -10.51
C ASP A 341 -23.21 7.57 -10.23
N SER A 342 -23.52 6.93 -9.09
CA SER A 342 -22.78 5.77 -8.57
C SER A 342 -23.73 4.60 -8.32
N TYR A 343 -23.23 3.39 -8.55
CA TYR A 343 -24.07 2.19 -8.69
C TYR A 343 -23.48 0.98 -7.97
N TRP A 344 -24.31 0.00 -7.66
CA TRP A 344 -23.82 -1.30 -7.20
C TRP A 344 -24.55 -2.43 -7.88
N ASN A 345 -23.88 -3.56 -8.06
CA ASN A 345 -24.52 -4.78 -8.52
C ASN A 345 -25.25 -5.46 -7.36
N LYS A 346 -26.57 -5.37 -7.31
CA LYS A 346 -27.39 -5.93 -6.21
C LYS A 346 -27.39 -7.46 -6.18
N ASP A 347 -27.12 -8.12 -7.29
CA ASP A 347 -27.08 -9.58 -7.37
C ASP A 347 -25.79 -10.12 -6.73
N THR A 348 -24.65 -9.48 -7.02
CA THR A 348 -23.34 -9.95 -6.53
C THR A 348 -22.99 -9.40 -5.16
N THR A 349 -23.36 -8.15 -4.86
CA THR A 349 -23.19 -7.59 -3.51
C THR A 349 -24.11 -8.26 -2.48
N GLY A 350 -25.23 -8.82 -2.93
CA GLY A 350 -26.30 -9.34 -2.06
C GLY A 350 -27.10 -8.24 -1.35
N CYS A 351 -26.95 -6.98 -1.76
CA CYS A 351 -27.54 -5.82 -1.10
C CYS A 351 -28.59 -5.15 -2.00
N ALA A 352 -29.84 -5.09 -1.55
CA ALA A 352 -30.91 -4.38 -2.26
C ALA A 352 -30.86 -2.85 -2.08
N THR A 353 -30.10 -2.36 -1.09
CA THR A 353 -30.04 -0.95 -0.70
C THR A 353 -28.60 -0.51 -0.44
N SER A 354 -28.40 0.80 -0.42
CA SER A 354 -27.16 1.46 -0.02
C SER A 354 -27.50 2.78 0.68
N ALA A 355 -26.68 3.22 1.63
CA ALA A 355 -26.92 4.46 2.37
C ALA A 355 -27.08 5.66 1.42
N ASP A 356 -28.12 6.48 1.66
CA ASP A 356 -28.49 7.70 0.93
C ASP A 356 -28.45 7.60 -0.61
N SER A 357 -28.63 6.39 -1.14
CA SER A 357 -28.69 6.11 -2.56
C SER A 357 -30.09 5.62 -2.95
N PRO A 358 -30.73 6.16 -3.99
CA PRO A 358 -31.99 5.63 -4.49
C PRO A 358 -31.86 4.13 -4.81
N LYS A 359 -32.90 3.32 -4.51
CA LYS A 359 -32.90 1.88 -4.84
C LYS A 359 -32.68 1.60 -6.32
N THR A 360 -33.04 2.54 -7.19
CA THR A 360 -32.82 2.47 -8.65
C THR A 360 -31.35 2.51 -9.05
N CYS A 361 -30.45 2.93 -8.15
CA CYS A 361 -29.00 2.85 -8.34
C CYS A 361 -28.44 1.42 -8.09
N GLY A 362 -29.23 0.55 -7.45
CA GLY A 362 -28.93 -0.88 -7.36
C GLY A 362 -29.30 -1.59 -8.67
N LYS A 363 -28.28 -2.00 -9.42
CA LYS A 363 -28.41 -2.59 -10.76
C LYS A 363 -28.24 -4.10 -10.71
N THR A 364 -28.96 -4.83 -11.55
CA THR A 364 -28.65 -6.25 -11.78
C THR A 364 -27.32 -6.40 -12.51
N THR A 365 -26.80 -7.61 -12.58
CA THR A 365 -25.62 -7.95 -13.37
C THR A 365 -25.81 -7.57 -14.84
N ASP A 366 -27.00 -7.82 -15.40
CA ASP A 366 -27.33 -7.45 -16.78
C ASP A 366 -27.44 -5.94 -16.99
N GLU A 367 -27.91 -5.18 -15.99
CA GLU A 367 -27.96 -3.72 -16.09
C GLU A 367 -26.55 -3.12 -16.00
N MET A 368 -25.70 -3.65 -15.13
CA MET A 368 -24.30 -3.21 -14.95
C MET A 368 -23.44 -3.38 -16.21
N SER A 369 -23.93 -4.11 -17.20
CA SER A 369 -23.20 -4.48 -18.40
C SER A 369 -23.60 -3.65 -19.64
N ARG A 370 -24.48 -2.66 -19.46
CA ARG A 370 -25.01 -1.78 -20.52
C ARG A 370 -24.51 -0.35 -20.35
N LYS A 371 -23.96 0.27 -21.40
CA LYS A 371 -23.48 1.68 -21.33
C LYS A 371 -24.60 2.64 -20.94
N ALA A 372 -25.83 2.39 -21.39
CA ALA A 372 -27.00 3.21 -21.07
C ALA A 372 -27.28 3.33 -19.55
N THR A 373 -26.85 2.34 -18.76
CA THR A 373 -26.96 2.38 -17.29
C THR A 373 -26.10 3.48 -16.68
N PHE A 374 -24.97 3.80 -17.31
CA PHE A 374 -23.96 4.76 -16.85
C PHE A 374 -24.03 6.06 -17.65
N ALA A 375 -25.25 6.56 -17.87
CA ALA A 375 -25.46 7.82 -18.57
C ALA A 375 -24.63 8.94 -17.92
N GLY A 376 -23.89 9.71 -18.75
CA GLY A 376 -23.00 10.78 -18.28
C GLY A 376 -21.58 10.34 -17.90
N TRP A 377 -21.26 9.04 -17.95
CA TRP A 377 -19.88 8.56 -17.79
C TRP A 377 -19.09 8.76 -19.09
N ASP A 378 -17.80 9.12 -18.97
CA ASP A 378 -16.89 9.33 -20.11
C ASP A 378 -16.30 8.00 -20.59
N PHE A 379 -16.94 7.39 -21.58
CA PHE A 379 -16.48 6.16 -22.24
C PHE A 379 -15.40 6.38 -23.32
N ASP A 380 -15.07 7.63 -23.63
CA ASP A 380 -14.01 7.96 -24.58
C ASP A 380 -12.64 7.97 -23.89
N LYS A 381 -12.57 8.46 -22.65
CA LYS A 381 -11.31 8.74 -21.96
C LYS A 381 -11.11 8.05 -20.62
N ILE A 382 -12.19 7.60 -19.95
CA ILE A 382 -12.09 7.06 -18.58
C ILE A 382 -12.49 5.59 -18.54
N TRP A 383 -13.66 5.29 -19.08
CA TRP A 383 -14.27 3.98 -18.97
C TRP A 383 -14.22 3.22 -20.29
N SER A 384 -14.14 1.90 -20.18
CA SER A 384 -14.32 0.95 -21.27
C SER A 384 -15.37 -0.07 -20.86
N LEU A 385 -16.25 -0.44 -21.79
CA LEU A 385 -17.27 -1.46 -21.57
C LEU A 385 -17.42 -2.25 -22.86
N ALA A 386 -17.01 -3.52 -22.83
CA ALA A 386 -17.27 -4.46 -23.89
C ALA A 386 -18.73 -4.89 -23.77
N GLU A 387 -19.59 -4.34 -24.62
CA GLU A 387 -20.96 -4.82 -24.79
C GLU A 387 -20.87 -6.08 -25.67
N GLY A 388 -21.28 -7.22 -25.11
CA GLY A 388 -21.24 -8.50 -25.81
C GLY A 388 -22.36 -8.65 -26.83
N ASP A 389 -22.08 -9.32 -27.95
CA ASP A 389 -23.11 -10.05 -28.69
C ASP A 389 -23.61 -11.24 -27.83
N GLU A 390 -24.84 -11.69 -28.08
CA GLU A 390 -25.52 -12.75 -27.30
C GLU A 390 -24.57 -13.92 -26.95
N GLY A 391 -24.33 -14.14 -25.65
CA GLY A 391 -23.57 -15.30 -25.15
C GLY A 391 -22.16 -15.04 -24.61
N THR A 392 -21.67 -13.81 -24.61
CA THR A 392 -20.44 -13.45 -23.87
C THR A 392 -20.77 -12.90 -22.49
N THR A 393 -20.01 -13.29 -21.46
CA THR A 393 -20.17 -12.76 -20.09
C THR A 393 -19.86 -11.27 -20.09
N VAL A 394 -20.92 -10.45 -20.05
CA VAL A 394 -20.82 -9.00 -20.10
C VAL A 394 -20.41 -8.48 -18.72
N ALA A 395 -19.24 -7.82 -18.63
CA ALA A 395 -18.68 -7.31 -17.37
C ALA A 395 -19.10 -5.86 -17.09
N ALA A 396 -18.98 -5.39 -15.85
CA ALA A 396 -19.15 -3.97 -15.50
C ALA A 396 -18.03 -3.09 -16.11
N PRO A 397 -18.21 -1.75 -16.24
CA PRO A 397 -17.24 -0.86 -16.88
C PRO A 397 -15.84 -0.95 -16.26
N GLN A 398 -14.79 -1.09 -17.06
CA GLN A 398 -13.40 -1.09 -16.61
C GLN A 398 -12.73 0.26 -16.88
N LEU A 399 -11.73 0.61 -16.09
CA LEU A 399 -10.88 1.78 -16.37
C LEU A 399 -10.01 1.52 -17.61
N ARG A 400 -9.84 2.54 -18.46
CA ARG A 400 -8.98 2.50 -19.66
C ARG A 400 -7.50 2.60 -19.33
#